data_AF-A0A1B0BAC9-F1
#
_entry.id   AF-A0A1B0BAC9-F1
#
_cell.length_a   1.000
_cell.length_b   1.000
_cell.length_c   1.000
_cell.angle_alpha   90.00
_cell.angle_beta   90.00
_cell.angle_gamma   90.00
#
_symmetry.space_group_name_H-M   'P 1'
#
loop_
_entity.id
_entity.type
_entity.pdbx_description
1 polymer ?
#
loop_
_entity_poly.entity_id
_entity_poly.type
_entity_poly.pdbx_seq_one_letter_code
_entity_poly.pdbx_strand_id
1 'polypeptide(L)'
;MGNVFANLFKGLFGKKEMRILMVGLDAAVWDVGGQDKIRPLWRHYFQNTQGLIFVVDSNDRERIGEAREELMRMLAEDELRDAVLLIFANKQDLPNAMNAAEITDKLGLHSLRNRNWYIQATCATSGDGLYEGLDWLSNQLKNANR
;
A
#
# COMPACT_ATOMS: atom_id res chain seq x y z
N MET A 1 10.19 7.51 -13.26
CA MET A 1 9.83 6.66 -12.10
C MET A 1 9.30 5.27 -12.47
N GLY A 2 8.74 5.03 -13.67
CA GLY A 2 8.17 3.71 -14.02
C GLY A 2 9.13 2.52 -14.14
N ASN A 3 10.41 2.74 -14.45
CA ASN A 3 11.34 1.64 -14.77
C ASN A 3 11.96 0.93 -13.55
N VAL A 4 12.21 1.63 -12.43
CA VAL A 4 12.87 1.03 -11.26
C VAL A 4 11.93 0.06 -10.57
N PHE A 5 10.70 0.52 -10.29
CA PHE A 5 9.66 -0.29 -9.67
C PHE A 5 9.29 -1.51 -10.53
N ALA A 6 9.13 -1.32 -11.85
CA ALA A 6 8.79 -2.42 -12.76
C ALA A 6 9.90 -3.50 -12.83
N ASN A 7 11.18 -3.08 -12.85
CA ASN A 7 12.31 -4.01 -12.87
C ASN A 7 12.41 -4.80 -11.56
N LEU A 8 12.18 -4.12 -10.43
CA LEU A 8 12.17 -4.72 -9.11
C LEU A 8 11.05 -5.76 -8.95
N PHE A 9 9.84 -5.40 -9.36
CA PHE A 9 8.69 -6.31 -9.38
C PHE A 9 8.97 -7.57 -10.19
N LYS A 10 9.52 -7.41 -11.40
CA LYS A 10 9.82 -8.54 -12.28
C LYS A 10 10.83 -9.51 -11.66
N GLY A 11 11.82 -9.00 -10.92
CA GLY A 11 12.81 -9.82 -10.22
C GLY A 11 12.22 -10.61 -9.05
N LEU A 12 11.36 -10.00 -8.25
CA LEU A 12 10.84 -10.59 -7.00
C LEU A 12 9.69 -11.58 -7.21
N PHE A 13 8.86 -11.36 -8.21
CA PHE A 13 7.58 -12.07 -8.40
C PHE A 13 7.61 -13.12 -9.53
N GLY A 14 8.67 -13.17 -10.35
CA GLY A 14 8.87 -14.21 -11.35
C GLY A 14 7.76 -14.28 -12.42
N LYS A 15 7.56 -15.46 -13.04
CA LYS A 15 6.56 -15.69 -14.12
C LYS A 15 5.17 -16.08 -13.62
N LYS A 16 4.93 -16.15 -12.31
CA LYS A 16 3.63 -16.54 -11.75
C LYS A 16 2.72 -15.32 -11.77
N GLU A 17 1.54 -15.43 -12.38
CA GLU A 17 0.54 -14.35 -12.33
C GLU A 17 0.11 -14.13 -10.88
N MET A 18 0.46 -12.96 -10.34
CA MET A 18 0.00 -12.48 -9.03
C MET A 18 -0.75 -11.18 -9.24
N ARG A 19 -1.92 -11.06 -8.63
CA ARG A 19 -2.69 -9.80 -8.64
C ARG A 19 -2.34 -9.03 -7.37
N ILE A 20 -1.59 -7.95 -7.56
CA ILE A 20 -1.23 -7.00 -6.52
C ILE A 20 -1.92 -5.69 -6.86
N LEU A 21 -2.73 -5.19 -5.93
CA LEU A 21 -3.33 -3.87 -6.05
C LEU A 21 -2.43 -2.86 -5.35
N MET A 22 -2.02 -1.81 -6.06
CA MET A 22 -1.31 -0.67 -5.47
C MET A 22 -2.23 0.55 -5.47
N VAL A 23 -2.41 1.15 -4.29
CA VAL A 23 -3.20 2.37 -4.10
C VAL A 23 -2.32 3.42 -3.43
N GLY A 24 -2.24 4.60 -4.06
CA GLY A 24 -1.56 5.77 -3.51
C GLY A 24 -2.52 6.94 -3.33
N LEU A 25 -2.36 7.67 -2.23
CA LEU A 25 -3.17 8.84 -1.89
C LEU A 25 -2.41 10.13 -2.20
N ASP A 26 -2.21 10.41 -3.49
CA ASP A 26 -1.59 11.68 -3.93
C ASP A 26 -2.63 12.81 -4.03
N ALA A 27 -2.21 14.04 -3.69
CA ALA A 27 -3.04 15.27 -3.69
C ALA A 27 -3.81 15.52 -5.00
N ALA A 28 -3.24 15.13 -6.15
CA ALA A 28 -3.83 15.40 -7.47
C ALA A 28 -5.16 14.67 -7.74
N VAL A 29 -5.46 13.58 -7.01
CA VAL A 29 -6.71 12.81 -7.18
C VAL A 29 -7.89 13.42 -6.39
N TRP A 30 -7.58 14.19 -5.34
CA TRP A 30 -8.56 14.71 -4.39
C TRP A 30 -9.14 16.09 -4.78
N ASP A 31 -8.37 16.94 -5.49
CA ASP A 31 -8.85 18.27 -5.90
C ASP A 31 -9.89 18.26 -7.04
N VAL A 32 -10.09 17.13 -7.74
CA VAL A 32 -10.96 17.07 -8.94
C VAL A 32 -12.27 16.31 -8.70
N GLY A 33 -12.61 15.94 -7.46
CA GLY A 33 -13.81 15.15 -7.17
C GLY A 33 -13.83 13.78 -7.87
N GLY A 34 -12.65 13.26 -8.24
CA GLY A 34 -12.49 12.08 -9.10
C GLY A 34 -12.59 10.75 -8.36
N GLN A 35 -12.46 10.73 -7.03
CA GLN A 35 -12.50 9.48 -6.27
C GLN A 35 -13.92 8.90 -6.17
N ASP A 36 -14.97 9.67 -5.92
CA ASP A 36 -16.33 9.11 -5.81
C ASP A 36 -16.88 8.48 -7.11
N LYS A 37 -16.37 8.89 -8.27
CA LYS A 37 -16.73 8.29 -9.56
C LYS A 37 -15.89 7.08 -9.95
N ILE A 38 -14.65 6.98 -9.45
CA ILE A 38 -13.70 5.89 -9.79
C ILE A 38 -13.69 4.78 -8.71
N ARG A 39 -14.06 5.09 -7.47
CA ARG A 39 -14.20 4.13 -6.35
C ARG A 39 -15.08 2.92 -6.67
N PRO A 40 -16.23 3.05 -7.36
CA PRO A 40 -17.01 1.88 -7.77
C PRO A 40 -16.24 0.93 -8.70
N LEU A 41 -15.31 1.45 -9.49
CA LEU A 41 -14.49 0.65 -10.41
C LEU A 41 -13.40 -0.16 -9.69
N TRP A 42 -13.02 0.23 -8.47
CA TRP A 42 -12.00 -0.50 -7.69
C TRP A 42 -12.44 -1.93 -7.37
N ARG A 43 -13.75 -2.16 -7.21
CA ARG A 43 -14.32 -3.49 -6.98
C ARG A 43 -13.96 -4.49 -8.05
N HIS A 44 -13.81 -4.06 -9.30
CA HIS A 44 -13.37 -4.94 -10.39
C HIS A 44 -11.91 -5.39 -10.26
N TYR A 45 -11.08 -4.62 -9.55
CA TYR A 45 -9.68 -4.95 -9.30
C TYR A 45 -9.46 -5.76 -8.01
N PHE A 46 -10.43 -5.78 -7.09
CA PHE A 46 -10.31 -6.52 -5.83
C PHE A 46 -10.36 -8.04 -6.03
N GLN A 47 -11.10 -8.51 -7.03
CA GLN A 47 -11.23 -9.94 -7.30
C GLN A 47 -9.88 -10.62 -7.51
N ASN A 48 -9.64 -11.68 -6.73
CA ASN A 48 -8.39 -12.46 -6.72
C ASN A 48 -7.13 -11.64 -6.37
N THR A 49 -7.27 -10.48 -5.72
CA THR A 49 -6.11 -9.72 -5.23
C THR A 49 -5.49 -10.47 -4.06
N GLN A 50 -4.22 -10.85 -4.22
CA GLN A 50 -3.48 -11.59 -3.20
C GLN A 50 -2.69 -10.65 -2.26
N GLY A 51 -2.31 -9.48 -2.76
CA GLY A 51 -1.58 -8.47 -2.00
C GLY A 51 -2.10 -7.06 -2.28
N LEU A 52 -2.21 -6.26 -1.22
CA LEU A 52 -2.56 -4.85 -1.27
C LEU A 52 -1.33 -4.03 -0.84
N ILE A 53 -0.88 -3.13 -1.69
CA ILE A 53 0.14 -2.12 -1.36
C ILE A 53 -0.56 -0.78 -1.18
N PHE A 54 -0.49 -0.23 0.02
CA PHE A 54 -1.08 1.05 0.39
C PHE A 54 0.02 2.08 0.62
N VAL A 55 0.08 3.11 -0.22
CA VAL A 55 1.13 4.14 -0.18
C VAL A 55 0.60 5.38 0.52
N VAL A 56 1.28 5.77 1.60
CA VAL A 56 0.98 6.95 2.41
C VAL A 56 2.03 8.02 2.14
N ASP A 57 1.59 9.24 1.87
CA ASP A 57 2.46 10.42 1.91
C ASP A 57 2.76 10.75 3.38
N SER A 58 3.98 10.47 3.82
CA SER A 58 4.37 10.67 5.21
C SER A 58 4.47 12.14 5.61
N ASN A 59 4.61 13.05 4.64
CA ASN A 59 4.69 14.48 4.91
C ASN A 59 3.31 15.15 4.99
N ASP A 60 2.26 14.46 4.55
CA ASP A 60 0.88 14.94 4.64
C ASP A 60 0.19 14.51 5.93
N ARG A 61 0.41 15.29 6.98
CA ARG A 61 -0.13 15.03 8.32
C ARG A 61 -1.62 15.30 8.43
N GLU A 62 -2.19 16.15 7.57
CA GLU A 62 -3.59 16.55 7.61
C GLU A 62 -4.50 15.46 7.04
N ARG A 63 -4.08 14.81 5.95
CA ARG A 63 -4.88 13.81 5.23
C ARG A 63 -4.70 12.37 5.72
N ILE A 64 -3.89 12.15 6.76
CA ILE A 64 -3.68 10.81 7.33
C ILE A 64 -4.97 10.20 7.93
N GLY A 65 -5.90 11.04 8.41
CA GLY A 65 -7.21 10.60 8.87
C GLY A 65 -8.06 10.03 7.74
N GLU A 66 -8.09 10.71 6.60
CA GLU A 66 -8.76 10.25 5.38
C GLU A 66 -8.12 8.95 4.86
N ALA A 67 -6.78 8.87 4.89
CA ALA A 67 -6.05 7.67 4.51
C ALA A 67 -6.44 6.45 5.36
N ARG A 68 -6.63 6.64 6.66
CA ARG A 68 -7.14 5.60 7.55
C ARG A 68 -8.54 5.15 7.14
N GLU A 69 -9.46 6.08 6.90
CA GLU A 69 -10.83 5.74 6.51
C GLU A 69 -10.86 4.94 5.20
N GLU A 70 -10.10 5.37 4.19
CA GLU A 70 -9.98 4.64 2.93
C GLU A 70 -9.40 3.25 3.11
N LEU A 71 -8.32 3.11 3.88
CA LEU A 71 -7.74 1.81 4.17
C LEU A 71 -8.78 0.91 4.84
N MET A 72 -9.46 1.37 5.89
CA MET A 72 -10.47 0.57 6.60
C MET A 72 -11.66 0.20 5.70
N ARG A 73 -12.10 1.12 4.82
CA ARG A 73 -13.13 0.84 3.80
C ARG A 73 -12.69 -0.27 2.85
N MET A 74 -11.47 -0.21 2.32
CA MET A 74 -10.94 -1.26 1.44
C MET A 74 -10.82 -2.61 2.17
N LEU A 75 -10.33 -2.62 3.40
CA LEU A 75 -10.16 -3.85 4.18
C LEU A 75 -11.48 -4.48 4.63
N ALA A 76 -12.59 -3.75 4.55
CA ALA A 76 -13.94 -4.25 4.82
C ALA A 76 -14.57 -4.98 3.64
N GLU A 77 -14.01 -4.88 2.43
CA GLU A 77 -14.49 -5.60 1.25
C GLU A 77 -14.06 -7.07 1.32
N ASP A 78 -15.02 -7.98 1.10
CA ASP A 78 -14.83 -9.42 1.27
C ASP A 78 -13.75 -9.99 0.34
N GLU A 79 -13.65 -9.45 -0.87
CA GLU A 79 -12.64 -9.85 -1.87
C GLU A 79 -11.21 -9.56 -1.42
N LEU A 80 -11.01 -8.64 -0.47
CA LEU A 80 -9.70 -8.29 0.07
C LEU A 80 -9.43 -8.96 1.42
N ARG A 81 -10.34 -9.78 1.97
CA ARG A 81 -10.23 -10.37 3.31
C ARG A 81 -8.89 -11.07 3.56
N ASP A 82 -8.43 -11.85 2.60
CA ASP A 82 -7.22 -12.68 2.71
C ASP A 82 -5.96 -12.02 2.11
N ALA A 83 -6.10 -10.81 1.55
CA ALA A 83 -4.97 -10.11 0.93
C ALA A 83 -3.91 -9.69 1.96
N VAL A 84 -2.63 -9.94 1.65
CA VAL A 84 -1.51 -9.44 2.47
C VAL A 84 -1.38 -7.93 2.29
N LEU A 85 -1.23 -7.19 3.39
CA LEU A 85 -1.18 -5.73 3.35
C LEU A 85 0.26 -5.21 3.54
N LEU A 86 0.80 -4.51 2.55
CA LEU A 86 2.04 -3.75 2.67
C LEU A 86 1.72 -2.25 2.70
N ILE A 87 2.20 -1.54 3.71
CA ILE A 87 2.11 -0.08 3.79
C ILE A 87 3.46 0.51 3.42
N PHE A 88 3.50 1.40 2.45
CA PHE A 88 4.66 2.25 2.20
C PHE A 88 4.47 3.62 2.84
N ALA A 89 5.28 3.90 3.86
CA ALA A 89 5.42 5.23 4.44
C ALA A 89 6.39 6.04 3.57
N ASN A 90 5.87 6.63 2.49
CA ASN A 90 6.66 7.27 1.43
C ASN A 90 6.98 8.73 1.74
N LYS A 91 7.96 9.31 1.04
CA LYS A 91 8.47 10.69 1.19
C LYS A 91 9.23 10.93 2.50
N GLN A 92 9.95 9.91 2.99
CA GLN A 92 10.78 10.01 4.20
C GLN A 92 11.98 10.96 4.05
N ASP A 93 12.27 11.43 2.84
CA ASP A 93 13.27 12.45 2.53
C ASP A 93 12.85 13.87 2.96
N LEU A 94 11.56 14.10 3.24
CA LEU A 94 11.05 15.44 3.55
C LEU A 94 11.18 15.79 5.04
N PRO A 95 11.52 17.06 5.37
CA PRO A 95 11.52 17.51 6.75
C PRO A 95 10.07 17.56 7.25
N ASN A 96 9.77 16.85 8.34
CA ASN A 96 8.45 16.61 8.96
C ASN A 96 7.71 15.33 8.54
N ALA A 97 8.32 14.46 7.73
CA ALA A 97 7.76 13.15 7.44
C ALA A 97 7.45 12.36 8.73
N MET A 98 6.23 11.85 8.84
CA MET A 98 5.83 10.91 9.89
C MET A 98 6.64 9.63 9.74
N ASN A 99 7.22 9.14 10.83
CA ASN A 99 7.92 7.87 10.80
C ASN A 99 6.93 6.68 10.77
N ALA A 100 7.45 5.48 10.54
CA ALA A 100 6.62 4.28 10.44
C ALA A 100 5.78 4.00 11.71
N ALA A 101 6.31 4.28 12.91
CA ALA A 101 5.56 4.09 14.15
C ALA A 101 4.38 5.07 14.25
N GLU A 102 4.60 6.35 13.94
CA GLU A 102 3.55 7.37 13.93
C GLU A 102 2.43 7.04 12.92
N ILE A 103 2.79 6.57 11.71
CA ILE A 103 1.81 6.15 10.70
C ILE A 103 1.05 4.90 11.16
N THR A 104 1.73 3.95 11.80
CA THR A 104 1.09 2.72 12.34
C THR A 104 -0.02 3.08 13.32
N ASP A 105 0.25 4.02 14.22
CA ASP A 105 -0.70 4.49 15.22
C ASP A 105 -1.85 5.27 14.57
N LYS A 106 -1.53 6.20 13.67
CA LYS A 106 -2.54 7.04 12.99
C LYS A 106 -3.46 6.26 12.06
N LEU A 107 -2.97 5.21 11.40
CA LEU A 107 -3.80 4.30 10.61
C LEU A 107 -4.54 3.26 11.47
N GLY A 108 -4.16 3.10 12.74
CA GLY A 108 -4.75 2.11 13.65
C GLY A 108 -4.46 0.66 13.26
N LEU A 109 -3.27 0.40 12.71
CA LEU A 109 -2.89 -0.94 12.21
C LEU A 109 -2.86 -2.00 13.31
N HIS A 110 -2.63 -1.61 14.56
CA HIS A 110 -2.66 -2.51 15.73
C HIS A 110 -4.02 -3.22 15.92
N SER A 111 -5.10 -2.67 15.34
CA SER A 111 -6.43 -3.29 15.38
C SER A 111 -6.57 -4.48 14.41
N LEU A 112 -5.68 -4.61 13.42
CA LEU A 112 -5.71 -5.63 12.37
C LEU A 112 -5.10 -6.95 12.84
N ARG A 113 -5.75 -7.62 13.80
CA ARG A 113 -5.22 -8.86 14.43
C ARG A 113 -5.24 -10.09 13.52
N ASN A 114 -6.18 -10.15 12.58
CA ASN A 114 -6.42 -11.32 11.73
C ASN A 114 -5.92 -11.10 10.30
N ARG A 115 -4.98 -10.18 10.10
CA ARG A 115 -4.42 -9.85 8.79
C ARG A 115 -2.91 -9.74 8.88
N ASN A 116 -2.21 -10.31 7.92
CA ASN A 116 -0.78 -10.14 7.80
C ASN A 116 -0.47 -8.78 7.17
N TRP A 117 0.24 -7.93 7.91
CA TRP A 117 0.60 -6.61 7.45
C TRP A 117 2.04 -6.23 7.82
N TYR A 118 2.62 -5.34 7.03
CA TYR A 118 3.92 -4.73 7.31
C TYR A 118 3.96 -3.30 6.82
N ILE A 119 4.73 -2.46 7.51
CA ILE A 119 4.98 -1.08 7.13
C ILE A 119 6.46 -0.88 6.85
N GLN A 120 6.76 -0.26 5.72
CA GLN A 120 8.11 0.02 5.27
C GLN A 120 8.25 1.52 5.00
N ALA A 121 9.22 2.15 5.67
CA ALA A 121 9.63 3.51 5.38
C ALA A 121 10.29 3.56 3.99
N THR A 122 9.88 4.51 3.15
CA THR A 122 10.36 4.60 1.77
C THR A 122 10.58 6.02 1.28
N CYS A 123 11.45 6.12 0.27
CA CYS A 123 11.62 7.29 -0.55
C CYS A 123 11.53 6.87 -2.01
N ALA A 124 10.42 7.15 -2.68
CA ALA A 124 10.22 6.73 -4.07
C ALA A 124 11.19 7.39 -5.06
N THR A 125 11.76 8.56 -4.73
CA THR A 125 12.68 9.30 -5.59
C THR A 125 14.10 8.73 -5.56
N SER A 126 14.58 8.29 -4.39
CA SER A 126 15.86 7.58 -4.26
C SER A 126 15.74 6.08 -4.51
N GLY A 127 14.56 5.52 -4.24
CA GLY A 127 14.29 4.08 -4.28
C GLY A 127 14.47 3.37 -2.93
N ASP A 128 14.84 4.10 -1.88
CA ASP A 128 15.12 3.52 -0.57
C ASP A 128 13.87 2.85 0.02
N GLY A 129 14.07 1.66 0.60
CA GLY A 129 13.02 0.86 1.25
C GLY A 129 12.06 0.15 0.29
N LEU A 130 12.09 0.44 -1.02
CA LEU A 130 11.18 -0.20 -1.98
C LEU A 130 11.47 -1.70 -2.12
N TYR A 131 12.74 -2.09 -2.15
CA TYR A 131 13.13 -3.49 -2.29
C TYR A 131 12.72 -4.31 -1.08
N GLU A 132 13.02 -3.80 0.12
CA GLU A 132 12.75 -4.44 1.40
C GLU A 132 11.26 -4.70 1.59
N GLY A 133 10.41 -3.71 1.30
CA GLY A 133 8.96 -3.88 1.39
C GLY A 133 8.41 -4.89 0.37
N LEU A 134 8.91 -4.87 -0.86
CA LEU A 134 8.46 -5.81 -1.89
C LEU A 134 8.99 -7.22 -1.70
N ASP A 135 10.22 -7.37 -1.19
CA ASP A 135 10.78 -8.67 -0.84
C ASP A 135 9.97 -9.30 0.30
N TRP A 136 9.64 -8.52 1.34
CA TRP A 136 8.73 -8.97 2.39
C TRP A 136 7.39 -9.44 1.81
N LEU A 137 6.75 -8.63 0.95
CA LEU A 137 5.46 -8.99 0.35
C LEU A 137 5.58 -10.26 -0.50
N SER A 138 6.62 -10.38 -1.31
CA SER A 138 6.89 -11.57 -2.13
C SER A 138 7.02 -12.83 -1.26
N ASN A 139 7.72 -12.74 -0.13
CA ASN A 139 7.88 -13.86 0.79
C ASN A 139 6.54 -14.23 1.45
N GLN A 140 5.72 -13.27 1.86
CA GLN A 140 4.39 -13.55 2.40
C GLN A 140 3.48 -14.23 1.38
N LEU A 141 3.44 -13.73 0.13
CA LEU A 141 2.63 -14.31 -0.93
C LEU A 141 3.08 -15.71 -1.34
N LYS A 142 4.40 -15.99 -1.28
CA LYS A 142 4.91 -17.36 -1.52
C LYS A 142 4.48 -18.32 -0.42
N ASN A 143 4.48 -17.88 0.84
CA ASN A 143 4.08 -18.71 1.98
C ASN A 143 2.58 -18.95 2.04
N ALA A 144 1.75 -17.96 1.69
CA ALA A 144 0.29 -18.11 1.63
C ALA A 144 -0.19 -19.06 0.52
N ASN A 145 0.65 -19.31 -0.50
CA ASN A 145 0.35 -20.19 -1.64
C ASN A 145 1.02 -21.58 -1.54
N ARG A 146 1.65 -21.91 -0.41
CA ARG A 146 2.18 -23.25 -0.11
C ARG A 146 1.15 -24.05 0.66
#